data_AF-H9FKV1-F1
#
_entry.id   AF-H9FKV1-F1
#
_cell.length_a   1.000
_cell.length_b   1.000
_cell.length_c   1.000
_cell.angle_alpha   90.00
_cell.angle_beta   90.00
_cell.angle_gamma   90.00
#
_symmetry.space_group_name_H-M   'P 1'
#
loop_
_entity.id
_entity.type
_entity.pdbx_description
1 polymer ?
#
loop_
_entity_poly.entity_id
_entity_poly.type
_entity_poly.pdbx_seq_one_letter_code
_entity_poly.pdbx_strand_id
1 'polypeptide(L)'
;LVARLIQEAAILTSAVKLGKGWRELAEKLVRLTKQQMEAYEIPHRGNTGDVAVEMMWKPAYDFLYTWSAHYGNNYRDVLQDLQSALDRMKNPVTKHWRELTG
;
A
#
# COMPACT_ATOMS: atom_id res chain seq x y z
N LEU A 1 19.11 10.14 4.49
CA LEU A 1 18.90 9.90 3.04
C LEU A 1 18.61 8.44 2.75
N VAL A 2 19.52 7.50 3.06
CA VAL A 2 19.34 6.06 2.78
C VAL A 2 18.06 5.47 3.39
N ALA A 3 17.75 5.74 4.65
CA ALA A 3 16.54 5.24 5.31
C ALA A 3 15.23 5.66 4.60
N ARG A 4 15.19 6.89 4.09
CA ARG A 4 14.04 7.41 3.33
C ARG A 4 13.88 6.71 1.99
N LEU A 5 14.99 6.47 1.28
CA LEU A 5 14.97 5.71 0.02
C LEU A 5 14.51 4.26 0.23
N ILE A 6 14.93 3.62 1.32
CA ILE A 6 14.46 2.28 1.69
C ILE A 6 12.94 2.29 1.94
N GLN A 7 12.44 3.27 2.69
CA GLN A 7 11.01 3.41 2.95
C GLN A 7 10.24 3.64 1.64
N GLU A 8 10.65 4.59 0.80
CA GLU A 8 9.98 4.88 -0.48
C GLU A 8 9.97 3.66 -1.41
N ALA A 9 11.09 2.93 -1.50
CA ALA A 9 11.16 1.69 -2.27
C ALA A 9 10.25 0.58 -1.72
N ALA A 10 10.17 0.45 -0.39
CA ALA A 10 9.28 -0.51 0.26
C ALA A 10 7.81 -0.17 -0.02
N ILE A 11 7.41 1.09 0.16
CA ILE A 11 6.04 1.57 -0.11
C ILE A 11 5.65 1.30 -1.58
N LEU A 12 6.51 1.67 -2.53
CA LEU A 12 6.25 1.43 -3.95
C LEU A 12 6.15 -0.06 -4.26
N THR A 13 7.09 -0.87 -3.77
CA THR A 13 7.07 -2.32 -3.97
C THR A 13 5.82 -2.96 -3.37
N SER A 14 5.37 -2.49 -2.20
CA SER A 14 4.14 -2.97 -1.56
C SER A 14 2.93 -2.61 -2.39
N ALA A 15 2.83 -1.38 -2.86
CA ALA A 15 1.74 -0.94 -3.73
C ALA A 15 1.62 -1.78 -5.00
N VAL A 16 2.75 -2.03 -5.69
CA VAL A 16 2.81 -2.87 -6.89
C VAL A 16 2.35 -4.30 -6.61
N LYS A 17 2.87 -4.91 -5.55
CA LYS A 17 2.53 -6.30 -5.20
C LYS A 17 1.10 -6.45 -4.68
N LEU A 18 0.57 -5.45 -3.98
CA LEU A 18 -0.81 -5.43 -3.51
C LEU A 18 -1.79 -5.37 -4.69
N GLY A 19 -1.55 -4.45 -5.64
CA GLY A 19 -2.52 -4.14 -6.68
C GLY A 19 -3.93 -4.03 -6.07
N LYS A 20 -4.91 -4.77 -6.60
CA LYS A 20 -6.29 -4.81 -6.06
C LYS A 20 -6.44 -5.17 -4.57
N GLY A 21 -5.46 -5.85 -3.98
CA GLY A 21 -5.46 -6.21 -2.56
C GLY A 21 -5.30 -5.03 -1.61
N TRP A 22 -4.93 -3.85 -2.11
CA TRP A 22 -4.74 -2.64 -1.28
C TRP A 22 -5.99 -2.25 -0.48
N ARG A 23 -7.20 -2.50 -1.02
CA ARG A 23 -8.46 -2.18 -0.36
C ARG A 23 -8.64 -2.97 0.94
N GLU A 24 -8.32 -4.27 0.90
CA GLU A 24 -8.34 -5.11 2.11
C GLU A 24 -7.32 -4.62 3.14
N LEU A 25 -6.12 -4.25 2.69
CA LEU A 25 -5.10 -3.71 3.57
C LEU A 25 -5.55 -2.39 4.22
N ALA A 26 -6.13 -1.48 3.45
CA ALA A 26 -6.61 -0.19 3.93
C ALA A 26 -7.76 -0.32 4.95
N GLU A 27 -8.66 -1.28 4.72
CA GLU A 27 -9.70 -1.64 5.68
C GLU A 27 -9.09 -2.18 6.99
N LYS A 28 -8.07 -3.04 6.92
CA LYS A 28 -7.41 -3.61 8.10
C LYS A 28 -6.57 -2.58 8.89
N LEU A 29 -5.84 -1.71 8.19
CA LEU A 29 -4.93 -0.75 8.81
C LEU A 29 -5.68 0.39 9.50
N VAL A 30 -6.63 1.00 8.78
CA VAL A 30 -7.26 2.26 9.23
C VAL A 30 -8.77 2.28 9.01
N ARG A 31 -9.38 1.12 8.69
CA ARG A 31 -10.84 0.98 8.50
C ARG A 31 -11.40 1.95 7.46
N LEU A 32 -10.69 2.17 6.36
CA LEU A 32 -11.23 2.98 5.26
C LEU A 32 -12.58 2.42 4.81
N THR A 33 -13.54 3.32 4.59
CA THR A 33 -14.81 2.98 3.95
C THR A 33 -14.63 2.86 2.45
N LYS A 34 -15.59 2.24 1.75
CA LYS A 34 -15.60 2.17 0.29
C LYS A 34 -15.49 3.55 -0.37
N GLN A 35 -16.21 4.55 0.16
CA GLN A 35 -16.16 5.91 -0.35
C GLN A 35 -14.78 6.55 -0.19
N GLN A 36 -14.10 6.31 0.94
CA GLN A 36 -12.73 6.79 1.14
C GLN A 36 -11.73 6.08 0.23
N MET A 37 -11.93 4.78 -0.05
CA MET A 37 -11.12 4.06 -1.03
C MET A 37 -11.32 4.62 -2.45
N GLU A 38 -12.56 4.90 -2.83
CA GLU A 38 -12.88 5.50 -4.13
C GLU A 38 -12.21 6.87 -4.32
N ALA A 39 -12.05 7.67 -3.25
CA ALA A 39 -11.34 8.94 -3.32
C ALA A 39 -9.88 8.79 -3.79
N TYR A 40 -9.21 7.68 -3.42
CA TYR A 40 -7.87 7.35 -3.95
C TYR A 40 -7.91 6.84 -5.39
N GLU A 41 -9.02 6.24 -5.82
CA GLU A 41 -9.15 5.66 -7.17
C GLU A 41 -9.52 6.68 -8.22
N ILE A 42 -10.32 7.70 -7.87
CA ILE A 42 -10.83 8.72 -8.79
C ILE A 42 -9.74 9.33 -9.69
N PRO A 43 -8.56 9.74 -9.17
CA PRO A 43 -7.50 10.32 -10.00
C PRO A 43 -6.90 9.35 -11.03
N HIS A 44 -7.08 8.05 -10.85
CA HIS A 44 -6.48 7.00 -11.68
C HIS A 44 -7.49 6.27 -12.57
N ARG A 45 -8.75 6.70 -12.57
CA ARG A 45 -9.79 6.14 -13.44
C ARG A 45 -9.45 6.42 -14.91
N GLY A 46 -9.57 5.39 -15.73
CA GLY A 46 -9.45 5.51 -17.18
C GLY A 46 -10.73 6.03 -17.82
N ASN A 47 -10.76 6.02 -19.15
CA ASN A 47 -11.90 6.51 -19.95
C ASN A 47 -13.23 5.77 -19.66
N THR A 48 -13.16 4.56 -19.12
CA THR A 48 -14.35 3.76 -18.75
C THR A 48 -14.91 4.13 -17.38
N GLY A 49 -14.27 5.03 -16.64
CA GLY A 49 -14.68 5.40 -15.27
C GLY A 49 -14.17 4.46 -14.18
N ASP A 50 -13.39 3.43 -14.54
CA ASP A 50 -12.77 2.50 -13.60
C ASP A 50 -11.25 2.58 -13.64
N VAL A 51 -10.60 2.18 -12.54
CA VAL A 51 -9.14 1.98 -12.53
C VAL A 51 -8.84 0.62 -13.13
N ALA A 52 -8.02 0.61 -14.20
CA ALA A 52 -7.56 -0.63 -14.81
C ALA A 52 -6.83 -1.49 -13.77
N VAL A 53 -7.01 -2.82 -13.82
CA VAL A 53 -6.50 -3.74 -12.78
C VAL A 53 -4.97 -3.64 -12.65
N GLU A 54 -4.28 -3.48 -13.77
CA GLU A 54 -2.83 -3.27 -13.87
C GLU A 54 -2.37 -1.91 -13.37
N MET A 55 -3.28 -0.94 -13.21
CA MET A 55 -3.01 0.40 -12.66
C MET A 55 -3.37 0.52 -11.19
N MET A 56 -3.90 -0.54 -10.58
CA MET A 56 -4.38 -0.52 -9.20
C MET A 56 -3.26 -0.32 -8.16
N TRP A 57 -1.99 -0.41 -8.58
CA TRP A 57 -0.84 -0.03 -7.76
C TRP A 57 -0.77 1.48 -7.49
N LYS A 58 -1.36 2.33 -8.34
CA LYS A 58 -1.34 3.80 -8.15
C LYS A 58 -2.19 4.26 -6.96
N PRO A 59 -3.49 3.92 -6.85
CA PRO A 59 -4.25 4.22 -5.64
C PRO A 59 -3.68 3.53 -4.39
N ALA A 60 -3.12 2.33 -4.54
CA ALA A 60 -2.42 1.65 -3.46
C ALA A 60 -1.20 2.44 -2.96
N TYR A 61 -0.42 3.01 -3.89
CA TYR A 61 0.73 3.86 -3.57
C TYR A 61 0.30 5.13 -2.86
N ASP A 62 -0.70 5.85 -3.38
CA ASP A 62 -1.19 7.08 -2.76
C ASP A 62 -1.71 6.85 -1.34
N PHE A 63 -2.44 5.75 -1.13
CA PHE A 63 -2.88 5.31 0.19
C PHE A 63 -1.69 5.05 1.12
N LEU A 64 -0.75 4.20 0.72
CA LEU A 64 0.39 3.82 1.56
C LEU A 64 1.32 5.01 1.84
N TYR A 65 1.51 5.90 0.86
CA TYR A 65 2.27 7.13 1.02
C TYR A 65 1.63 8.01 2.10
N THR A 66 0.32 8.26 1.98
CA THR A 66 -0.46 9.04 2.96
C THR A 66 -0.43 8.40 4.35
N TRP A 67 -0.66 7.09 4.43
CA TRP A 67 -0.62 6.33 5.68
C TRP A 67 0.76 6.41 6.35
N SER A 68 1.84 6.25 5.58
CA SER A 68 3.21 6.28 6.12
C SER A 68 3.64 7.68 6.59
N ALA A 69 3.03 8.75 6.06
CA ALA A 69 3.36 10.12 6.43
C ALA A 69 3.07 10.41 7.92
N HIS A 70 2.14 9.68 8.54
CA HIS A 70 1.81 9.83 9.96
C HIS A 70 2.96 9.41 10.90
N TYR A 71 3.93 8.63 10.44
CA TYR A 71 5.07 8.15 11.24
C TYR A 71 6.27 9.12 11.24
N GLY A 72 6.23 10.19 10.45
CA GLY A 72 7.32 11.15 10.34
C GLY A 72 8.65 10.51 9.93
N ASN A 73 9.69 10.64 10.76
CA ASN A 73 11.02 10.09 10.47
C ASN A 73 11.22 8.64 10.95
N ASN A 74 10.22 8.00 11.57
CA ASN A 74 10.38 6.65 12.11
C ASN A 74 10.04 5.56 11.07
N TYR A 75 10.94 5.40 10.10
CA TYR A 75 10.76 4.44 9.00
C TYR A 75 10.68 2.97 9.45
N ARG A 76 11.26 2.60 10.60
CA ARG A 76 11.25 1.22 11.08
C ARG A 76 9.85 0.79 11.52
N ASP A 77 9.15 1.66 12.22
CA ASP A 77 7.77 1.42 12.65
C ASP A 77 6.85 1.26 11.43
N VAL A 78 7.03 2.09 10.39
CA VAL A 78 6.30 1.96 9.11
C VAL A 78 6.49 0.57 8.51
N LEU A 79 7.74 0.11 8.40
CA LEU A 79 8.03 -1.19 7.80
C LEU A 79 7.48 -2.35 8.63
N GLN A 80 7.59 -2.27 9.95
CA GLN A 80 7.11 -3.30 10.86
C GLN A 80 5.57 -3.42 10.84
N ASP A 81 4.87 -2.30 10.90
CA ASP A 81 3.41 -2.28 10.89
C ASP A 81 2.85 -2.69 9.53
N LEU A 82 3.50 -2.24 8.45
CA LEU A 82 3.14 -2.66 7.10
C LEU A 82 3.31 -4.18 6.92
N GLN A 83 4.46 -4.73 7.32
CA GLN A 83 4.71 -6.17 7.26
C GLN A 83 3.68 -6.94 8.07
N SER A 84 3.40 -6.50 9.31
CA SER A 84 2.42 -7.12 10.20
C SER A 84 1.01 -7.13 9.62
N ALA A 85 0.62 -6.07 8.91
CA ALA A 85 -0.69 -5.97 8.27
C ALA A 85 -0.78 -6.84 7.00
N LEU A 86 0.28 -6.88 6.19
CA LEU A 86 0.38 -7.74 5.00
C LEU A 86 0.27 -9.23 5.37
N ASP A 87 0.91 -9.66 6.46
CA ASP A 87 0.83 -11.04 6.96
C ASP A 87 -0.58 -11.43 7.44
N ARG A 88 -1.42 -10.45 7.78
CA ARG A 88 -2.81 -10.66 8.25
C ARG A 88 -3.86 -10.59 7.13
N MET A 89 -3.44 -10.42 5.88
CA MET A 89 -4.35 -10.44 4.73
C MET A 89 -4.84 -11.87 4.45
N LYS A 90 -6.07 -12.00 3.92
CA LYS A 90 -6.68 -13.28 3.55
C LYS A 90 -5.87 -14.03 2.51
N ASN A 91 -5.25 -13.30 1.58
CA ASN A 91 -4.26 -13.84 0.67
C ASN A 91 -2.94 -13.08 0.90
N PRO A 92 -2.06 -13.59 1.79
CA PRO A 92 -0.84 -12.90 2.13
C PRO A 92 0.00 -12.69 0.88
N VAL A 93 0.33 -11.42 0.62
CA VAL A 93 1.29 -11.04 -0.42
C VAL A 93 2.73 -11.47 -0.01
N THR A 94 2.88 -12.09 1.16
CA THR A 94 4.13 -12.22 1.91
C THR A 94 4.98 -13.45 1.61
N LYS A 95 4.56 -14.37 0.72
CA LYS A 95 5.48 -15.44 0.28
C LYS A 95 6.71 -14.92 -0.48
N HIS A 96 6.61 -13.76 -1.12
CA HIS A 96 7.68 -13.15 -1.94
C HIS A 96 8.30 -11.89 -1.28
N TRP A 97 7.91 -11.54 -0.06
CA TRP A 97 8.41 -10.35 0.66
C TRP A 97 9.64 -10.65 1.50
N ARG A 98 9.66 -11.80 2.18
CA ARG A 98 10.78 -12.25 3.00
C ARG A 98 12.12 -12.28 2.23
N GLU A 99 12.06 -12.62 0.94
CA GLU A 99 13.25 -12.67 0.07
C GLU A 99 13.84 -11.29 -0.26
N LEU A 100 13.06 -10.21 -0.16
CA LEU A 100 13.51 -8.85 -0.51
C LEU A 100 13.97 -8.03 0.69
N THR A 101 13.46 -8.32 1.89
CA THR A 101 13.77 -7.55 3.11
C THR A 101 14.76 -8.24 4.05
N GLY A 102 15.07 -9.52 3.82
CA GLY A 102 15.90 -10.33 4.70
C GLY A 102 15.13 -10.89 5.88
#